data_AF-A0A1R0X095-F1
#
_entry.id   AF-A0A1R0X095-F1
#
_cell.length_a   1.000
_cell.length_b   1.000
_cell.length_c   1.000
_cell.angle_alpha   90.00
_cell.angle_beta   90.00
_cell.angle_gamma   90.00
#
_symmetry.space_group_name_H-M   'P 1'
#
loop_
_entity.id
_entity.type
_entity.pdbx_description
1 polymer ?
#
loop_
_entity_poly.entity_id
_entity_poly.type
_entity_poly.pdbx_seq_one_letter_code
_entity_poly.pdbx_strand_id
1 'polypeptide(L)'
;MFKYYKETHLEEFVKHLYINNGIHLPGDIAVSAIAKKLNVTVTYVKVRSTSHQTKKGKLLIFLNDQKTLQEQREDFLHELGHLLRHSGNQNLLPKSFVKYQEDDTEQFKIYALMPFFMINQIILSPDRRQAIEQLSIVFSVNLELAQKRYEQILRREFEGGMNAEISNAVQPRKEVNTTVNDEVEFAVYYDPSGTTDGPSQLIVTLDEWTLINCREIELPIGERLPEIDLDEMQRIECMSTFSSDVICFDGIVTLQVHQLLYRHGLKKRCYVIHMHDVEMKIARDQIMTRKLSW
;
A
#
# COMPACT_ATOMS: atom_id res chain seq x y z
N MET A 1 19.41 -14.33 6.79
CA MET A 1 18.38 -15.10 7.52
C MET A 1 17.04 -15.07 6.80
N PHE A 2 16.65 -13.94 6.21
CA PHE A 2 15.39 -13.77 5.47
C PHE A 2 15.67 -13.73 3.96
N LYS A 3 15.43 -14.84 3.25
CA LYS A 3 15.78 -14.98 1.83
C LYS A 3 14.64 -14.51 0.93
N TYR A 4 13.41 -14.67 1.37
CA TYR A 4 12.21 -14.43 0.57
C TYR A 4 11.43 -13.18 0.97
N TYR A 5 11.84 -12.51 2.05
CA TYR A 5 11.26 -11.24 2.48
C TYR A 5 11.46 -10.15 1.43
N LYS A 6 10.35 -9.50 1.07
CA LYS A 6 10.33 -8.30 0.24
C LYS A 6 9.83 -7.12 1.07
N GLU A 7 10.59 -6.04 1.08
CA GLU A 7 10.20 -4.79 1.72
C GLU A 7 8.92 -4.25 1.05
N THR A 8 7.99 -3.69 1.82
CA THR A 8 6.86 -2.94 1.24
C THR A 8 7.28 -1.54 0.83
N HIS A 9 6.45 -0.86 0.02
CA HIS A 9 6.69 0.55 -0.33
C HIS A 9 6.88 1.47 0.88
N LEU A 10 6.22 1.19 2.00
CA LEU A 10 6.40 1.97 3.23
C LEU A 10 7.75 1.67 3.91
N GLU A 11 8.25 0.44 3.82
CA GLU A 11 9.59 0.09 4.31
C GLU A 11 10.68 0.68 3.42
N GLU A 12 10.49 0.64 2.10
CA GLU A 12 11.36 1.29 1.12
C GLU A 12 11.40 2.80 1.36
N PHE A 13 10.25 3.43 1.60
CA PHE A 13 10.18 4.84 1.97
C PHE A 13 11.02 5.15 3.22
N VAL A 14 10.87 4.36 4.30
CA VAL A 14 11.67 4.52 5.53
C VAL A 14 13.17 4.32 5.26
N LYS A 15 13.52 3.29 4.48
CA LYS A 15 14.90 3.00 4.10
C LYS A 15 15.53 4.16 3.33
N HIS A 16 14.85 4.70 2.33
CA HIS A 16 15.33 5.86 1.57
C HIS A 16 15.41 7.11 2.45
N LEU A 17 14.41 7.36 3.28
CA LEU A 17 14.42 8.46 4.26
C LEU A 17 15.68 8.38 5.13
N TYR A 18 16.00 7.21 5.67
CA TYR A 18 17.14 7.03 6.58
C TYR A 18 18.48 7.09 5.85
N ILE A 19 18.65 6.35 4.75
CA ILE A 19 19.89 6.34 3.98
C ILE A 19 20.24 7.73 3.46
N ASN A 20 19.26 8.46 2.90
CA ASN A 20 19.49 9.81 2.36
C ASN A 20 19.85 10.84 3.44
N ASN A 21 19.51 10.56 4.70
CA ASN A 21 19.83 11.41 5.84
C ASN A 21 21.05 10.91 6.64
N GLY A 22 21.71 9.85 6.20
CA GLY A 22 22.90 9.28 6.84
C GLY A 22 22.60 8.54 8.15
N ILE A 23 21.41 7.94 8.26
CA ILE A 23 20.97 7.11 9.39
C ILE A 23 21.12 5.66 8.94
N HIS A 24 22.13 4.97 9.44
CA HIS A 24 22.50 3.63 8.93
C HIS A 24 22.43 2.54 9.99
N LEU A 25 22.55 2.90 11.27
CA LEU A 25 22.58 1.97 12.38
C LEU A 25 21.38 2.18 13.32
N PRO A 26 20.94 1.13 14.05
CA PRO A 26 19.85 1.25 15.02
C PRO A 26 20.06 2.36 16.07
N GLY A 27 21.31 2.57 16.49
CA GLY A 27 21.68 3.63 17.43
C GLY A 27 21.54 5.05 16.87
N ASP A 28 21.48 5.21 15.55
CA ASP A 28 21.27 6.51 14.89
C ASP A 28 19.79 6.96 14.97
N ILE A 29 18.88 6.05 15.32
CA ILE A 29 17.43 6.30 15.45
C ILE A 29 17.17 7.01 16.78
N ALA A 30 17.60 8.27 16.85
CA ALA A 30 17.43 9.16 17.98
C ALA A 30 16.64 10.41 17.57
N VAL A 31 15.74 10.89 18.45
CA VAL A 31 14.90 12.07 18.20
C VAL A 31 15.72 13.26 17.73
N SER A 32 16.80 13.60 18.45
CA SER A 32 17.66 14.75 18.13
C SER A 32 18.40 14.60 16.80
N ALA A 33 18.86 13.38 16.47
CA ALA A 33 19.56 13.09 15.22
C ALA A 33 18.63 13.25 14.02
N ILE A 34 17.46 12.59 14.07
CA ILE A 34 16.46 12.64 13.00
C ILE A 34 15.91 14.06 12.84
N ALA A 35 15.54 14.71 13.94
CA ALA A 35 15.01 16.07 13.91
C ALA A 35 15.98 17.07 13.26
N LYS A 36 17.28 16.97 13.59
CA LYS A 36 18.31 17.81 12.99
C LYS A 36 18.45 17.57 11.48
N LYS A 37 18.47 16.29 11.06
CA LYS A 37 18.63 15.92 9.64
C LYS A 37 17.43 16.35 8.79
N LEU A 38 16.22 16.22 9.33
CA LEU A 38 14.97 16.56 8.65
C LEU A 38 14.51 18.00 8.88
N ASN A 39 15.32 18.83 9.55
CA ASN A 39 14.99 20.21 9.89
C ASN A 39 13.63 20.35 10.63
N VAL A 40 13.35 19.42 11.53
CA VAL A 40 12.17 19.40 12.40
C VAL A 40 12.54 20.04 13.74
N THR A 41 11.75 21.02 14.17
CA THR A 41 11.91 21.59 15.52
C THR A 41 11.11 20.78 16.51
N VAL A 42 11.78 20.25 17.54
CA VAL A 42 11.15 19.46 18.60
C VAL A 42 11.10 20.29 19.88
N THR A 43 9.92 20.35 20.50
CA THR A 43 9.71 21.02 21.80
C THR A 43 9.07 20.03 22.77
N TYR A 44 9.52 20.03 24.02
CA TYR A 44 8.99 19.17 25.08
C TYR A 44 8.00 19.95 25.94
N VAL A 45 6.80 19.43 26.12
CA VAL A 45 5.66 20.12 26.76
C VAL A 45 4.79 19.14 27.55
N LYS A 46 4.07 19.64 28.57
CA LYS A 46 3.16 18.84 29.42
C LYS A 46 1.78 18.60 28.78
N VAL A 47 1.76 18.22 27.51
CA VAL A 47 0.51 17.91 26.77
C VAL A 47 0.72 16.68 25.89
N ARG A 48 -0.37 16.14 25.32
CA ARG A 48 -0.30 15.05 24.33
C ARG A 48 0.60 15.47 23.16
N SER A 49 1.48 14.55 22.74
CA SER A 49 2.36 14.77 21.61
C SER A 49 1.55 15.07 20.34
N THR A 50 2.04 15.99 19.52
CA THR A 50 1.37 16.43 18.29
C THR A 50 2.37 17.10 17.34
N SER A 51 2.07 17.08 16.05
CA SER A 51 2.84 17.71 14.99
C SER A 51 2.08 18.84 14.32
N HIS A 52 2.83 19.80 13.78
CA HIS A 52 2.27 20.90 13.00
C HIS A 52 3.27 21.41 11.96
N GLN A 53 2.78 21.66 10.75
CA GLN A 53 3.53 22.41 9.74
C GLN A 53 3.02 23.84 9.68
N THR A 54 3.92 24.80 9.88
CA THR A 54 3.58 26.23 9.78
C THR A 54 3.30 26.64 8.34
N LYS A 55 2.60 27.77 8.13
CA LYS A 55 2.40 28.36 6.79
C LYS A 55 3.70 28.66 6.02
N LYS A 56 4.84 28.78 6.71
CA LYS A 56 6.16 29.00 6.11
C LYS A 56 6.92 27.68 5.85
N GLY A 57 6.25 26.53 5.94
CA GLY A 57 6.83 25.21 5.68
C GLY A 57 7.65 24.62 6.84
N LYS A 58 7.85 25.36 7.95
CA LYS A 58 8.59 24.85 9.11
C LYS A 58 7.83 23.70 9.78
N LEU A 59 8.52 22.58 10.00
CA LEU A 59 8.02 21.38 10.67
C LEU A 59 8.25 21.48 12.18
N LEU A 60 7.19 21.29 12.96
CA LEU A 60 7.20 21.33 14.42
C LEU A 60 6.64 20.03 14.98
N ILE A 61 7.29 19.47 16.00
CA ILE A 61 6.78 18.37 16.80
C ILE A 61 6.83 18.79 18.27
N PHE A 62 5.71 18.62 18.96
CA PHE A 62 5.58 18.78 20.40
C PHE A 62 5.53 17.39 21.02
N LEU A 63 6.43 17.08 21.95
CA LEU A 63 6.49 15.80 22.64
C LEU A 63 6.10 15.96 24.11
N ASN A 64 5.37 14.97 24.63
CA ASN A 64 5.01 14.94 26.05
C ASN A 64 6.27 14.75 26.93
N ASP A 65 6.60 15.76 27.74
CA ASP A 65 7.77 15.75 28.63
C ASP A 65 7.62 14.80 29.84
N GLN A 66 6.40 14.31 30.11
CA GLN A 66 6.10 13.38 31.20
C GLN A 66 6.31 11.90 30.82
N LYS A 67 6.51 11.63 29.53
CA LYS A 67 6.76 10.27 29.01
C LYS A 67 8.23 9.87 29.15
N THR A 68 8.49 8.57 29.21
CA THR A 68 9.86 8.04 29.17
C THR A 68 10.53 8.37 27.83
N LEU A 69 11.88 8.35 27.78
CA LEU A 69 12.62 8.60 26.54
C LEU A 69 12.23 7.65 25.40
N GLN A 70 11.89 6.40 25.75
CA GLN A 70 11.43 5.42 24.79
C GLN A 70 10.06 5.83 24.21
N GLU A 71 9.08 6.12 25.06
CA GLU A 71 7.75 6.55 24.63
C GLU A 71 7.78 7.87 23.86
N GLN A 72 8.67 8.80 24.24
CA GLN A 72 8.88 10.05 23.49
C GLN A 72 9.44 9.79 22.09
N ARG A 73 10.30 8.79 21.94
CA ARG A 73 10.83 8.40 20.62
C ARG A 73 9.76 7.71 19.77
N GLU A 74 8.92 6.89 20.37
CA GLU A 74 7.75 6.29 19.70
C GLU A 74 6.77 7.38 19.24
N ASP A 75 6.42 8.33 20.12
CA ASP A 75 5.58 9.49 19.78
C ASP A 75 6.22 10.35 18.69
N PHE A 76 7.52 10.62 18.77
CA PHE A 76 8.22 11.40 17.75
C PHE A 76 8.11 10.78 16.37
N LEU A 77 8.28 9.45 16.25
CA LEU A 77 8.17 8.78 14.96
C LEU A 77 6.72 8.68 14.46
N HIS A 78 5.74 8.61 15.37
CA HIS A 78 4.33 8.77 15.02
C HIS A 78 4.07 10.16 14.41
N GLU A 79 4.42 11.21 15.14
CA GLU A 79 4.21 12.58 14.71
C GLU A 79 5.02 12.95 13.46
N LEU A 80 6.20 12.36 13.28
CA LEU A 80 6.97 12.49 12.05
C LEU A 80 6.26 11.84 10.86
N GLY A 81 5.61 10.68 11.06
CA GLY A 81 4.81 10.03 10.03
C GLY A 81 3.69 10.95 9.53
N HIS A 82 2.97 11.58 10.45
CA HIS A 82 1.96 12.60 10.12
C HIS A 82 2.51 13.72 9.24
N LEU A 83 3.66 14.30 9.61
CA LEU A 83 4.27 15.39 8.85
C LEU A 83 4.77 14.99 7.46
N LEU A 84 5.27 13.76 7.32
CA LEU A 84 5.90 13.30 6.07
C LEU A 84 4.91 12.69 5.09
N ARG A 85 3.81 12.11 5.58
CA ARG A 85 2.92 11.26 4.77
C ARG A 85 1.52 11.84 4.61
N HIS A 86 1.14 12.78 5.45
CA HIS A 86 -0.23 13.26 5.51
C HIS A 86 -0.32 14.78 5.46
N SER A 87 -1.49 15.24 5.05
CA SER A 87 -1.81 16.66 4.93
C SER A 87 -3.30 16.85 5.20
N GLY A 88 -3.67 18.09 5.56
CA GLY A 88 -5.04 18.44 5.92
C GLY A 88 -5.29 18.47 7.42
N ASN A 89 -6.38 19.12 7.81
CA ASN A 89 -6.78 19.25 9.20
C ASN A 89 -7.67 18.06 9.59
N GLN A 90 -7.17 17.16 10.45
CA GLN A 90 -7.91 15.98 10.89
C GLN A 90 -9.29 16.29 11.51
N ASN A 91 -9.49 17.48 12.10
CA ASN A 91 -10.79 17.90 12.62
C ASN A 91 -11.83 18.19 11.52
N LEU A 92 -11.38 18.40 10.28
CA LEU A 92 -12.22 18.68 9.11
C LEU A 92 -12.33 17.47 8.18
N LEU A 93 -11.48 16.45 8.35
CA LEU A 93 -11.48 15.26 7.51
C LEU A 93 -12.58 14.27 7.93
N PRO A 94 -13.14 13.51 6.98
CA PRO A 94 -14.03 12.40 7.31
C PRO A 94 -13.34 11.40 8.24
N LYS A 95 -14.08 10.82 9.20
CA LYS A 95 -13.53 9.90 10.21
C LYS A 95 -12.77 8.70 9.61
N SER A 96 -13.21 8.19 8.47
CA SER A 96 -12.54 7.10 7.76
C SER A 96 -11.14 7.50 7.26
N PHE A 97 -10.99 8.73 6.77
CA PHE A 97 -9.69 9.27 6.35
C PHE A 97 -8.76 9.51 7.52
N VAL A 98 -9.28 10.03 8.64
CA VAL A 98 -8.49 10.17 9.88
C VAL A 98 -8.01 8.80 10.35
N LYS A 99 -8.90 7.79 10.34
CA LYS A 99 -8.55 6.42 10.73
C LYS A 99 -7.45 5.84 9.83
N TYR A 100 -7.57 6.02 8.52
CA TYR A 100 -6.54 5.62 7.56
C TYR A 100 -5.18 6.28 7.86
N GLN A 101 -5.16 7.60 8.13
CA GLN A 101 -3.92 8.31 8.48
C GLN A 101 -3.29 7.78 9.77
N GLU A 102 -4.09 7.52 10.81
CA GLU A 102 -3.56 6.95 12.06
C GLU A 102 -3.04 5.52 11.85
N ASP A 103 -3.72 4.69 11.07
CA ASP A 103 -3.29 3.31 10.78
C ASP A 103 -2.00 3.26 9.95
N ASP A 104 -1.88 4.13 8.95
CA ASP A 104 -0.67 4.27 8.12
C ASP A 104 0.50 4.82 8.95
N THR A 105 0.26 5.79 9.83
CA THR A 105 1.25 6.37 10.72
C THR A 105 1.72 5.38 11.79
N GLU A 106 0.81 4.57 12.35
CA GLU A 106 1.17 3.47 13.26
C GLU A 106 2.08 2.44 12.58
N GLN A 107 1.80 2.13 11.31
CA GLN A 107 2.64 1.21 10.54
C GLN A 107 4.00 1.82 10.20
N PHE A 108 4.03 3.12 9.86
CA PHE A 108 5.26 3.89 9.64
C PHE A 108 6.14 3.88 10.89
N LYS A 109 5.57 4.17 12.06
CA LYS A 109 6.29 4.18 13.35
C LYS A 109 7.02 2.86 13.60
N ILE A 110 6.35 1.72 13.37
CA ILE A 110 6.96 0.40 13.55
C ILE A 110 8.16 0.22 12.61
N TYR A 111 8.04 0.61 11.35
CA TYR A 111 9.12 0.49 10.37
C TYR A 111 10.26 1.47 10.63
N ALA A 112 9.94 2.68 11.09
CA ALA A 112 10.92 3.69 11.45
C ALA A 112 11.70 3.31 12.71
N LEU A 113 11.06 2.66 13.70
CA LEU A 113 11.73 2.15 14.90
C LEU A 113 12.60 0.94 14.61
N MET A 114 12.15 0.06 13.71
CA MET A 114 12.80 -1.21 13.39
C MET A 114 12.85 -1.46 11.87
N PRO A 115 13.68 -0.69 11.13
CA PRO A 115 13.76 -0.81 9.67
C PRO A 115 14.31 -2.16 9.27
N PHE A 116 13.68 -2.81 8.28
CA PHE A 116 14.08 -4.15 7.87
C PHE A 116 15.52 -4.19 7.34
N PHE A 117 15.95 -3.17 6.60
CA PHE A 117 17.31 -3.10 6.06
C PHE A 117 18.40 -3.12 7.16
N MET A 118 18.09 -2.62 8.37
CA MET A 118 18.99 -2.71 9.53
C MET A 118 18.87 -4.08 10.22
N ILE A 119 17.64 -4.59 10.37
CA ILE A 119 17.40 -5.92 10.95
C ILE A 119 18.14 -7.00 10.14
N ASN A 120 18.12 -6.91 8.82
CA ASN A 120 18.74 -7.90 7.94
C ASN A 120 20.29 -7.95 8.06
N GLN A 121 20.90 -6.97 8.72
CA GLN A 121 22.34 -6.94 9.01
C GLN A 121 22.69 -7.59 10.36
N ILE A 122 21.68 -7.93 11.17
CA ILE A 122 21.86 -8.53 12.49
C ILE A 122 21.82 -10.05 12.37
N ILE A 123 22.74 -10.73 13.04
CA ILE A 123 22.69 -12.18 13.24
C ILE A 123 21.75 -12.45 14.41
N LEU A 124 20.48 -12.75 14.11
CA LEU A 124 19.49 -13.11 15.13
C LEU A 124 19.66 -14.55 15.58
N SER A 125 19.33 -14.81 16.85
CA SER A 125 19.28 -16.16 17.42
C SER A 125 18.23 -17.02 16.69
N PRO A 126 18.48 -18.31 16.47
CA PRO A 126 17.46 -19.22 15.99
C PRO A 126 16.34 -19.45 17.02
N ASP A 127 16.61 -19.17 18.31
CA ASP A 127 15.56 -19.18 19.34
C ASP A 127 14.69 -17.92 19.22
N ARG A 128 13.37 -18.13 19.09
CA ARG A 128 12.40 -17.05 18.88
C ARG A 128 12.40 -16.02 20.02
N ARG A 129 12.51 -16.45 21.28
CA ARG A 129 12.44 -15.53 22.41
C ARG A 129 13.69 -14.66 22.46
N GLN A 130 14.85 -15.28 22.30
CA GLN A 130 16.13 -14.57 22.23
C GLN A 130 16.17 -13.61 21.05
N ALA A 131 15.67 -13.98 19.87
CA ALA A 131 15.60 -13.08 18.72
C ALA A 131 14.76 -11.82 19.00
N ILE A 132 13.61 -11.98 19.67
CA ILE A 132 12.75 -10.86 20.07
C ILE A 132 13.45 -9.98 21.11
N GLU A 133 14.11 -10.58 22.10
CA GLU A 133 14.89 -9.85 23.10
C GLU A 133 16.05 -9.08 22.45
N GLN A 134 16.75 -9.69 21.50
CA GLN A 134 17.81 -9.04 20.72
C GLN A 134 17.27 -7.82 19.97
N LEU A 135 16.14 -7.95 19.27
CA LEU A 135 15.52 -6.82 18.57
C LEU A 135 15.09 -5.71 19.54
N SER A 136 14.48 -6.07 20.67
CA SER A 136 14.09 -5.13 21.71
C SER A 136 15.29 -4.34 22.23
N ILE A 137 16.42 -5.00 22.52
CA ILE A 137 17.64 -4.36 23.01
C ILE A 137 18.27 -3.48 21.93
N VAL A 138 18.52 -4.03 20.74
CA VAL A 138 19.23 -3.35 19.64
C VAL A 138 18.50 -2.09 19.19
N PHE A 139 17.18 -2.16 19.06
CA PHE A 139 16.36 -1.01 18.67
C PHE A 139 15.84 -0.22 19.87
N SER A 140 16.12 -0.65 21.10
CA SER A 140 15.66 -0.03 22.36
C SER A 140 14.14 0.17 22.42
N VAL A 141 13.37 -0.82 21.97
CA VAL A 141 11.90 -0.83 21.99
C VAL A 141 11.39 -1.84 23.02
N ASN A 142 10.13 -1.73 23.41
CA ASN A 142 9.51 -2.71 24.29
C ASN A 142 9.40 -4.08 23.60
N LEU A 143 9.33 -5.15 24.41
CA LEU A 143 9.27 -6.54 23.91
C LEU A 143 8.05 -6.81 23.03
N GLU A 144 6.91 -6.20 23.34
CA GLU A 144 5.67 -6.37 22.57
C GLU A 144 5.83 -5.85 21.13
N LEU A 145 6.44 -4.68 20.96
CA LEU A 145 6.68 -4.08 19.66
C LEU A 145 7.70 -4.90 18.87
N ALA A 146 8.79 -5.33 19.52
CA ALA A 146 9.79 -6.22 18.93
C ALA A 146 9.16 -7.54 18.47
N GLN A 147 8.31 -8.14 19.30
CA GLN A 147 7.56 -9.35 18.97
C GLN A 147 6.66 -9.14 17.76
N LYS A 148 5.84 -8.08 17.76
CA LYS A 148 4.95 -7.73 16.64
C LYS A 148 5.72 -7.59 15.34
N ARG A 149 6.88 -6.92 15.38
CA ARG A 149 7.73 -6.72 14.20
C ARG A 149 8.38 -8.01 13.73
N TYR A 150 8.91 -8.82 14.66
CA TYR A 150 9.50 -10.11 14.35
C TYR A 150 8.50 -11.07 13.69
N GLU A 151 7.30 -11.17 14.26
CA GLU A 151 6.23 -12.02 13.72
C GLU A 151 5.76 -11.55 12.33
N GLN A 152 5.65 -10.24 12.12
CA GLN A 152 5.36 -9.68 10.81
C GLN A 152 6.43 -10.05 9.78
N ILE A 153 7.70 -10.03 10.17
CA ILE A 153 8.82 -10.42 9.29
C ILE A 153 8.75 -11.90 8.95
N LEU A 154 8.56 -12.78 9.94
CA LEU A 154 8.43 -14.21 9.71
C LEU A 154 7.24 -14.55 8.81
N ARG A 155 6.10 -13.89 9.01
CA ARG A 155 4.92 -14.08 8.17
C ARG A 155 5.21 -13.73 6.71
N ARG A 156 5.85 -12.58 6.46
CA ARG A 156 6.19 -12.15 5.10
C ARG A 156 7.31 -12.97 4.45
N GLU A 157 8.28 -13.45 5.24
CA GLU A 157 9.28 -14.41 4.76
C GLU A 157 8.62 -15.71 4.33
N PHE A 158 7.67 -16.21 5.14
CA PHE A 158 6.91 -17.42 4.81
C PHE A 158 6.04 -17.22 3.56
N GLU A 159 5.27 -16.13 3.48
CA GLU A 159 4.48 -15.75 2.30
C GLU A 159 5.36 -15.63 1.05
N GLY A 160 6.51 -14.97 1.16
CA GLY A 160 7.49 -14.86 0.08
C GLY A 160 8.07 -16.21 -0.33
N GLY A 161 8.34 -17.09 0.63
CA GLY A 161 8.81 -18.45 0.41
C GLY A 161 7.78 -19.30 -0.33
N MET A 162 6.51 -19.26 0.10
CA MET A 162 5.40 -19.91 -0.60
C MET A 162 5.27 -19.38 -2.03
N ASN A 163 5.32 -18.07 -2.23
CA ASN A 163 5.22 -17.46 -3.57
C ASN A 163 6.40 -17.88 -4.46
N ALA A 164 7.61 -17.98 -3.90
CA ALA A 164 8.79 -18.45 -4.62
C ALA A 164 8.73 -19.95 -4.93
N GLU A 165 8.22 -20.77 -4.01
CA GLU A 165 7.99 -22.20 -4.22
C GLU A 165 6.91 -22.44 -5.28
N ILE A 166 5.82 -21.67 -5.27
CA ILE A 166 4.80 -21.68 -6.32
C ILE A 166 5.45 -21.29 -7.66
N SER A 167 6.21 -20.20 -7.70
CA SER A 167 6.91 -19.74 -8.91
C SER A 167 7.93 -20.76 -9.44
N ASN A 168 8.61 -21.50 -8.56
CA ASN A 168 9.60 -22.53 -8.92
C ASN A 168 8.96 -23.90 -9.24
N ALA A 169 7.84 -24.23 -8.61
CA ALA A 169 7.02 -25.41 -8.90
C ALA A 169 6.25 -25.26 -10.22
N VAL A 170 6.04 -24.01 -10.65
CA VAL A 170 5.79 -23.63 -12.05
C VAL A 170 7.12 -23.74 -12.83
N GLN A 171 7.66 -24.95 -12.96
CA GLN A 171 8.28 -25.30 -14.23
C GLN A 171 7.15 -25.41 -15.26
N PRO A 172 7.34 -25.10 -16.55
CA PRO A 172 6.36 -25.43 -17.57
C PRO A 172 6.23 -26.96 -17.53
N ARG A 173 5.22 -27.46 -16.81
CA ARG A 173 4.81 -28.85 -16.91
C ARG A 173 4.59 -29.05 -18.40
N LYS A 174 5.17 -30.13 -18.95
CA LYS A 174 4.88 -30.68 -20.29
C LYS A 174 3.51 -30.18 -20.68
N GLU A 175 3.44 -29.35 -21.74
CA GLU A 175 2.20 -28.90 -22.34
C GLU A 175 1.25 -30.09 -22.36
N VAL A 176 0.37 -30.14 -21.36
CA VAL A 176 -0.89 -30.78 -21.56
C VAL A 176 -1.55 -29.74 -22.43
N ASN A 177 -1.75 -30.09 -23.69
CA ASN A 177 -2.62 -29.35 -24.59
C ASN A 177 -4.02 -29.32 -23.95
N THR A 178 -4.20 -28.49 -22.94
CA THR A 178 -5.46 -27.81 -22.69
C THR A 178 -5.41 -26.60 -23.60
N THR A 179 -5.90 -26.82 -24.80
CA THR A 179 -6.37 -25.78 -25.69
C THR A 179 -7.44 -24.96 -24.97
N VAL A 180 -7.03 -23.97 -24.18
CA VAL A 180 -7.76 -22.71 -23.99
C VAL A 180 -6.72 -21.62 -23.74
N ASN A 181 -6.65 -20.67 -24.67
CA ASN A 181 -5.91 -19.42 -24.50
C ASN A 181 -6.70 -18.60 -23.48
N ASP A 182 -6.38 -18.68 -22.19
CA ASP A 182 -7.03 -17.87 -21.15
C ASP A 182 -6.10 -16.70 -20.80
N GLU A 183 -6.05 -15.69 -21.68
CA GLU A 183 -5.54 -14.35 -21.37
C GLU A 183 -6.71 -13.51 -20.79
N VAL A 184 -6.41 -12.42 -20.08
CA VAL A 184 -7.46 -11.48 -19.65
C VAL A 184 -8.15 -10.92 -20.89
N GLU A 185 -9.46 -11.12 -21.01
CA GLU A 185 -10.23 -10.61 -22.13
C GLU A 185 -10.94 -9.32 -21.75
N PHE A 186 -10.93 -8.37 -22.67
CA PHE A 186 -11.63 -7.11 -22.56
C PHE A 186 -12.62 -6.99 -23.72
N ALA A 187 -13.84 -6.60 -23.42
CA ALA A 187 -14.84 -6.29 -24.42
C ALA A 187 -15.61 -5.03 -24.02
N VAL A 188 -16.21 -4.35 -24.98
CA VAL A 188 -16.98 -3.14 -24.74
C VAL A 188 -18.40 -3.28 -25.25
N TYR A 189 -19.33 -2.65 -24.54
CA TYR A 189 -20.71 -2.52 -24.96
C TYR A 189 -21.05 -1.04 -25.15
N TYR A 190 -21.65 -0.73 -26.29
CA TYR A 190 -22.19 0.59 -26.61
C TYR A 190 -23.70 0.56 -26.46
N ASP A 191 -24.23 1.35 -25.52
CA ASP A 191 -25.68 1.52 -25.41
C ASP A 191 -26.18 2.32 -26.63
N PRO A 192 -27.07 1.76 -27.48
CA PRO A 192 -27.61 2.48 -28.63
C PRO A 192 -28.42 3.73 -28.26
N SER A 193 -28.85 3.82 -26.99
CA SER A 193 -29.54 4.98 -26.42
C SER A 193 -28.61 5.97 -25.69
N GLY A 194 -27.32 5.64 -25.60
CA GLY A 194 -26.28 6.48 -25.00
C GLY A 194 -26.06 7.80 -25.74
N THR A 195 -25.59 8.81 -25.03
CA THR A 195 -25.29 10.15 -25.57
C THR A 195 -23.78 10.45 -25.65
N THR A 196 -22.95 9.45 -25.36
CA THR A 196 -21.49 9.56 -25.25
C THR A 196 -20.80 9.03 -26.50
N ASP A 197 -19.68 9.66 -26.90
CA ASP A 197 -18.84 9.22 -28.04
C ASP A 197 -18.02 7.94 -27.73
N GLY A 198 -18.20 7.33 -26.56
CA GLY A 198 -17.44 6.17 -26.08
C GLY A 198 -18.32 5.03 -25.57
N PRO A 199 -17.72 3.87 -25.25
CA PRO A 199 -18.45 2.70 -24.78
C PRO A 199 -19.15 3.00 -23.46
N SER A 200 -20.34 2.42 -23.26
CA SER A 200 -21.10 2.61 -22.03
C SER A 200 -20.61 1.72 -20.91
N GLN A 201 -20.12 0.52 -21.26
CA GLN A 201 -19.62 -0.47 -20.31
C GLN A 201 -18.37 -1.17 -20.85
N LEU A 202 -17.46 -1.47 -19.93
CA LEU A 202 -16.30 -2.31 -20.15
C LEU A 202 -16.52 -3.64 -19.43
N ILE A 203 -16.38 -4.73 -20.18
CA ILE A 203 -16.48 -6.10 -19.70
C ILE A 203 -15.07 -6.64 -19.56
N VAL A 204 -14.76 -7.16 -18.38
CA VAL A 204 -13.46 -7.74 -18.05
C VAL A 204 -13.64 -9.19 -17.65
N THR A 205 -13.07 -10.10 -18.42
CA THR A 205 -13.02 -11.53 -18.10
C THR A 205 -11.62 -11.88 -17.63
N LEU A 206 -11.48 -12.16 -16.34
CA LEU A 206 -10.21 -12.52 -15.73
C LEU A 206 -9.94 -14.01 -15.90
N ASP A 207 -8.76 -14.35 -16.41
CA ASP A 207 -8.26 -15.71 -16.35
C ASP A 207 -7.99 -16.13 -14.89
N GLU A 208 -7.90 -17.44 -14.66
CA GLU A 208 -7.73 -17.99 -13.32
C GLU A 208 -6.42 -17.55 -12.67
N TRP A 209 -5.35 -17.40 -13.47
CA TRP A 209 -4.06 -16.98 -12.96
C TRP A 209 -4.12 -15.52 -12.49
N THR A 210 -4.67 -14.62 -13.29
CA THR A 210 -4.82 -13.21 -12.91
C THR A 210 -5.69 -13.06 -11.67
N LEU A 211 -6.81 -13.79 -11.59
CA LEU A 211 -7.71 -13.72 -10.45
C LEU A 211 -7.05 -14.15 -9.14
N ILE A 212 -6.12 -15.12 -9.18
CA ILE A 212 -5.41 -15.64 -8.00
C ILE A 212 -4.19 -14.80 -7.64
N ASN A 213 -3.44 -14.32 -8.63
CA ASN A 213 -2.08 -13.82 -8.44
C ASN A 213 -1.97 -12.29 -8.48
N CYS A 214 -2.92 -11.59 -9.12
CA CYS A 214 -2.86 -10.15 -9.28
C CYS A 214 -3.69 -9.44 -8.21
N ARG A 215 -3.11 -8.40 -7.59
CA ARG A 215 -3.88 -7.51 -6.69
C ARG A 215 -4.73 -6.53 -7.47
N GLU A 216 -4.18 -6.03 -8.56
CA GLU A 216 -4.81 -5.13 -9.50
C GLU A 216 -4.28 -5.39 -10.90
N ILE A 217 -5.04 -4.96 -11.92
CA ILE A 217 -4.61 -4.94 -13.32
C ILE A 217 -4.88 -3.58 -13.92
N GLU A 218 -4.06 -3.17 -14.88
CA GLU A 218 -4.33 -1.98 -15.70
C GLU A 218 -5.45 -2.27 -16.69
N LEU A 219 -6.35 -1.29 -16.85
CA LEU A 219 -7.42 -1.35 -17.84
C LEU A 219 -6.94 -0.70 -19.13
N PRO A 220 -7.17 -1.31 -20.31
CA PRO A 220 -6.72 -0.80 -21.60
C PRO A 220 -7.60 0.38 -22.09
N ILE A 221 -7.62 1.46 -21.30
CA ILE A 221 -8.44 2.63 -21.58
C ILE A 221 -7.88 3.39 -22.79
N GLY A 222 -8.73 3.59 -23.80
CA GLY A 222 -8.36 4.25 -25.05
C GLY A 222 -7.83 3.29 -26.14
N GLU A 223 -7.72 2.00 -25.83
CA GLU A 223 -7.43 0.98 -26.84
C GLU A 223 -8.69 0.56 -27.60
N ARG A 224 -8.49 0.01 -28.80
CA ARG A 224 -9.58 -0.52 -29.62
C ARG A 224 -9.91 -1.94 -29.16
N LEU A 225 -11.03 -2.10 -28.48
CA LEU A 225 -11.48 -3.38 -27.92
C LEU A 225 -12.60 -4.02 -28.77
N PRO A 226 -12.75 -5.36 -28.71
CA PRO A 226 -13.90 -6.07 -29.28
C PRO A 226 -15.22 -5.54 -28.74
N GLU A 227 -16.18 -5.32 -29.63
CA GLU A 227 -17.54 -4.91 -29.28
C GLU A 227 -18.44 -6.14 -29.16
N ILE A 228 -19.26 -6.18 -28.10
CA ILE A 228 -20.28 -7.20 -27.90
C ILE A 228 -21.67 -6.58 -28.00
N ASP A 229 -22.63 -7.33 -28.52
CA ASP A 229 -24.02 -6.89 -28.61
C ASP A 229 -24.81 -7.17 -27.31
N LEU A 230 -26.06 -6.68 -27.27
CA LEU A 230 -26.93 -6.85 -26.10
C LEU A 230 -27.28 -8.32 -25.82
N ASP A 231 -27.39 -9.15 -26.85
CA ASP A 231 -27.75 -10.57 -26.72
C ASP A 231 -26.56 -11.37 -26.17
N GLU A 232 -25.34 -11.04 -26.58
CA GLU A 232 -24.09 -11.57 -26.04
C GLU A 232 -23.90 -11.13 -24.59
N MET A 233 -24.08 -9.84 -24.30
CA MET A 233 -23.96 -9.30 -22.95
C MET A 233 -24.90 -9.98 -21.95
N GLN A 234 -26.15 -10.28 -22.34
CA GLN A 234 -27.12 -10.97 -21.47
C GLN A 234 -26.78 -12.44 -21.21
N ARG A 235 -26.00 -13.08 -22.10
CA ARG A 235 -25.57 -14.47 -21.93
C ARG A 235 -24.38 -14.62 -21.00
N ILE A 236 -23.56 -13.57 -20.84
CA ILE A 236 -22.38 -13.61 -20.00
C ILE A 236 -22.80 -13.33 -18.55
N GLU A 237 -22.56 -14.30 -17.66
CA GLU A 237 -22.88 -14.16 -16.24
C GLU A 237 -21.84 -13.26 -15.54
N CYS A 238 -21.95 -11.94 -15.70
CA CYS A 238 -21.02 -10.97 -15.14
C CYS A 238 -21.51 -10.35 -13.83
N MET A 239 -20.56 -10.01 -12.96
CA MET A 239 -20.82 -9.28 -11.72
C MET A 239 -20.59 -7.78 -11.91
N SER A 240 -21.50 -6.95 -11.43
CA SER A 240 -21.28 -5.50 -11.43
C SER A 240 -20.16 -5.12 -10.44
N THR A 241 -19.27 -4.23 -10.87
CA THR A 241 -18.23 -3.65 -10.02
C THR A 241 -18.77 -2.47 -9.22
N PHE A 242 -18.11 -2.16 -8.11
CA PHE A 242 -18.36 -0.94 -7.34
C PHE A 242 -17.38 0.15 -7.78
N SER A 243 -17.77 1.42 -7.59
CA SER A 243 -16.89 2.57 -7.87
C SER A 243 -15.55 2.54 -7.10
N SER A 244 -15.45 1.77 -6.00
CA SER A 244 -14.20 1.58 -5.25
C SER A 244 -13.24 0.55 -5.88
N ASP A 245 -13.73 -0.30 -6.78
CA ASP A 245 -12.91 -1.33 -7.43
C ASP A 245 -12.09 -0.76 -8.59
N VAL A 246 -12.41 0.46 -9.04
CA VAL A 246 -11.69 1.15 -10.11
C VAL A 246 -10.97 2.37 -9.54
N ILE A 247 -9.66 2.40 -9.75
CA ILE A 247 -8.79 3.49 -9.30
C ILE A 247 -8.15 4.14 -10.52
N CYS A 248 -8.11 5.47 -10.55
CA CYS A 248 -7.31 6.23 -11.50
C CYS A 248 -6.26 7.01 -10.73
N PHE A 249 -5.00 6.89 -11.16
CA PHE A 249 -3.88 7.64 -10.62
C PHE A 249 -2.88 7.94 -11.74
N ASP A 250 -2.54 9.22 -11.91
CA ASP A 250 -1.60 9.70 -12.93
C ASP A 250 -2.01 9.26 -14.36
N GLY A 251 -3.30 9.34 -14.66
CA GLY A 251 -3.88 8.91 -15.93
C GLY A 251 -4.00 7.41 -16.15
N ILE A 252 -3.41 6.56 -15.29
CA ILE A 252 -3.50 5.10 -15.37
C ILE A 252 -4.75 4.63 -14.61
N VAL A 253 -5.58 3.81 -15.25
CA VAL A 253 -6.79 3.23 -14.64
C VAL A 253 -6.57 1.77 -14.32
N THR A 254 -6.88 1.35 -13.11
CA THR A 254 -6.67 -0.01 -12.62
C THR A 254 -7.94 -0.61 -12.00
N LEU A 255 -8.08 -1.92 -12.13
CA LEU A 255 -9.13 -2.73 -11.51
C LEU A 255 -8.56 -3.51 -10.32
N GLN A 256 -9.17 -3.36 -9.14
CA GLN A 256 -8.75 -3.96 -7.88
C GLN A 256 -9.18 -5.44 -7.76
N VAL A 257 -8.51 -6.31 -8.50
CA VAL A 257 -8.78 -7.77 -8.59
C VAL A 257 -8.96 -8.44 -7.22
N HIS A 258 -8.13 -8.10 -6.24
CA HIS A 258 -8.23 -8.71 -4.90
C HIS A 258 -9.56 -8.41 -4.19
N GLN A 259 -10.18 -7.24 -4.43
CA GLN A 259 -11.49 -6.90 -3.85
C GLN A 259 -12.60 -7.72 -4.49
N LEU A 260 -12.51 -7.94 -5.80
CA LEU A 260 -13.45 -8.77 -6.56
C LEU A 260 -13.37 -10.23 -6.12
N LEU A 261 -12.15 -10.77 -5.95
CA LEU A 261 -11.92 -12.12 -5.44
C LEU A 261 -12.50 -12.28 -4.03
N TYR A 262 -12.28 -11.31 -3.14
CA TYR A 262 -12.82 -11.36 -1.77
C TYR A 262 -14.35 -11.39 -1.75
N ARG A 263 -15.02 -10.62 -2.62
CA ARG A 263 -16.49 -10.55 -2.65
C ARG A 263 -17.16 -11.71 -3.37
N HIS A 264 -16.57 -12.19 -4.47
CA HIS A 264 -17.24 -13.12 -5.38
C HIS A 264 -16.60 -14.52 -5.44
N GLY A 265 -15.40 -14.69 -4.89
CA GLY A 265 -14.64 -15.93 -4.92
C GLY A 265 -14.16 -16.33 -6.33
N LEU A 266 -13.49 -17.48 -6.43
CA LEU A 266 -12.85 -17.95 -7.68
C LEU A 266 -13.82 -18.41 -8.79
N LYS A 267 -15.11 -18.58 -8.45
CA LYS A 267 -16.13 -19.05 -9.40
C LYS A 267 -16.61 -17.96 -10.35
N LYS A 268 -16.42 -16.68 -10.00
CA LYS A 268 -16.81 -15.54 -10.83
C LYS A 268 -15.58 -14.93 -11.46
N ARG A 269 -15.63 -14.72 -12.77
CA ARG A 269 -14.50 -14.28 -13.59
C ARG A 269 -14.84 -13.12 -14.51
N CYS A 270 -16.13 -12.92 -14.85
CA CYS A 270 -16.58 -11.78 -15.64
C CYS A 270 -17.09 -10.64 -14.74
N TYR A 271 -16.64 -9.43 -15.04
CA TYR A 271 -17.00 -8.21 -14.32
C TYR A 271 -17.39 -7.09 -15.29
N VAL A 272 -18.42 -6.33 -14.92
CA VAL A 272 -18.88 -5.16 -15.69
C VAL A 272 -18.47 -3.88 -14.98
N ILE A 273 -17.88 -2.96 -15.72
CA ILE A 273 -17.47 -1.63 -15.29
C ILE A 273 -18.25 -0.60 -16.08
N HIS A 274 -18.91 0.34 -15.40
CA HIS A 274 -19.58 1.46 -16.04
C HIS A 274 -18.55 2.52 -16.45
N MET A 275 -18.51 2.86 -17.73
CA MET A 275 -17.51 3.80 -18.25
C MET A 275 -17.69 5.22 -17.72
N HIS A 276 -18.93 5.60 -17.37
CA HIS A 276 -19.19 6.85 -16.68
C HIS A 276 -18.40 6.98 -15.36
N ASP A 277 -18.27 5.90 -14.59
CA ASP A 277 -17.47 5.91 -13.36
C ASP A 277 -15.99 6.09 -13.67
N VAL A 278 -15.49 5.42 -14.72
CA VAL A 278 -14.09 5.54 -15.18
C VAL A 278 -13.77 6.97 -15.59
N GLU A 279 -14.61 7.58 -16.42
CA GLU A 279 -14.47 8.97 -16.88
C GLU A 279 -14.44 9.96 -15.71
N MET A 280 -15.32 9.76 -14.71
CA MET A 280 -15.35 10.58 -13.50
C MET A 280 -14.06 10.45 -12.67
N LYS A 281 -13.43 9.26 -12.64
CA LYS A 281 -12.14 9.04 -11.96
C LYS A 281 -11.00 9.74 -12.72
N ILE A 282 -10.95 9.61 -14.04
CA ILE A 282 -9.94 10.26 -14.90
C ILE A 282 -10.05 11.79 -14.77
N ALA A 283 -11.27 12.34 -14.87
CA ALA A 283 -11.48 13.78 -14.73
C ALA A 283 -11.03 14.30 -13.36
N ARG A 284 -11.29 13.54 -12.29
CA ARG A 284 -10.86 13.88 -10.93
C ARG A 284 -9.34 13.84 -10.78
N ASP A 285 -8.69 12.83 -11.34
CA ASP A 285 -7.23 12.68 -11.34
C ASP A 285 -6.57 13.87 -12.07
N GLN A 286 -7.04 14.21 -13.27
CA GLN A 286 -6.55 15.36 -14.04
C GLN A 286 -6.69 16.69 -13.29
N ILE A 287 -7.78 16.89 -12.53
CA ILE A 287 -7.96 18.09 -11.69
C ILE A 287 -6.94 18.12 -10.54
N MET A 288 -6.61 16.97 -9.96
CA MET A 288 -5.61 16.87 -8.89
C MET A 288 -4.20 17.13 -9.42
N THR A 289 -3.84 16.55 -10.56
CA THR A 289 -2.52 16.73 -11.21
C THR A 289 -2.28 18.18 -11.63
N ARG A 290 -3.30 18.88 -12.15
CA ARG A 290 -3.22 20.32 -12.48
C ARG A 290 -3.06 21.24 -11.25
N LYS A 291 -3.38 20.76 -10.04
CA LYS A 291 -3.16 21.51 -8.79
C LYS A 291 -1.77 21.29 -8.20
N LEU A 292 -1.09 20.21 -8.60
CA LEU A 292 0.26 19.87 -8.14
C LEU A 292 1.37 20.47 -9.01
N SER A 293 1.04 21.05 -10.17
CA SER A 293 1.96 21.66 -11.12
C SER A 293 2.21 23.18 -10.89
N TRP A 294 2.15 23.66 -9.65
CA TRP A 294 2.40 25.07 -9.27
C TRP A 294 3.61 25.21 -8.35
#